data_AF-A0A2M7NFK3-F1
#
_entry.id   AF-A0A2M7NFK3-F1
#
_cell.length_a   1.000
_cell.length_b   1.000
_cell.length_c   1.000
_cell.angle_alpha   90.00
_cell.angle_beta   90.00
_cell.angle_gamma   90.00
#
_symmetry.space_group_name_H-M   'P 1'
#
loop_
_entity.id
_entity.type
_entity.pdbx_description
1 polymer ?
#
loop_
_entity_poly.entity_id
_entity_poly.type
_entity_poly.pdbx_seq_one_letter_code
_entity_poly.pdbx_strand_id
1 'polypeptide(L)' 'LELQEQLYHEFPTNVNFKNGLAISYEKLGSYFKTIKDIEKAKNYYLKARNHYVELTEKFSNYAEFQRNLNWVENQLKQLQ' A
#
# COMPACT_ATOMS: atom_id res chain seq x y z
N LEU A 1 -5.93 11.17 -0.95
CA LEU A 1 -4.52 10.77 -0.81
C LEU A 1 -3.77 11.78 0.05
N GLU A 2 -3.86 13.07 -0.29
CA GLU A 2 -3.23 14.19 0.42
C GLU A 2 -3.34 14.13 1.96
N LEU A 3 -4.54 13.94 2.52
CA LEU A 3 -4.71 13.81 3.98
C LEU A 3 -3.90 12.65 4.59
N GLN A 4 -3.86 11.50 3.92
CA GLN A 4 -3.11 10.33 4.42
C GLN A 4 -1.60 10.55 4.29
N GLU A 5 -1.15 11.27 3.26
CA GLU A 5 0.26 11.68 3.13
C GLU A 5 0.65 12.66 4.24
N GLN A 6 -0.18 13.66 4.52
CA GLN A 6 0.02 14.60 5.63
C GLN A 6 0.12 13.86 6.97
N LEU A 7 -0.85 12.99 7.28
CA LEU A 7 -0.85 12.21 8.52
C LEU A 7 0.36 11.28 8.63
N TYR A 8 0.80 10.67 7.52
CA TYR A 8 2.01 9.84 7.49
C TYR A 8 3.27 10.65 7.85
N HIS A 9 3.37 11.88 7.34
CA HIS A 9 4.53 12.75 7.57
C HIS A 9 4.53 13.39 8.97
N GLU A 10 3.38 13.86 9.45
CA GLU A 10 3.25 14.51 10.76
C GLU A 10 3.37 13.53 11.93
N PHE A 11 2.96 12.28 11.72
CA PHE A 11 2.93 11.26 12.77
C PHE A 11 3.68 9.98 12.34
N PRO A 12 5.01 10.07 12.13
CA PRO A 12 5.80 9.00 11.50
C PRO A 12 5.92 7.72 12.35
N THR A 13 5.51 7.75 13.62
CA THR A 13 5.50 6.58 14.51
C THR A 13 4.12 5.93 14.64
N ASN A 14 3.06 6.57 14.12
CA ASN A 14 1.70 6.05 14.23
C ASN A 14 1.44 4.99 13.14
N VAL A 15 1.36 3.74 13.57
CA VAL A 15 1.15 2.59 12.68
C VAL A 15 -0.15 2.68 11.88
N ASN A 16 -1.21 3.28 12.43
CA ASN A 16 -2.50 3.37 11.76
C ASN A 16 -2.44 4.33 10.57
N PHE A 17 -1.69 5.43 10.67
CA PHE A 17 -1.51 6.36 9.54
C PHE A 17 -0.61 5.78 8.46
N LYS A 18 0.42 5.01 8.83
CA LYS A 18 1.21 4.22 7.86
C LYS A 18 0.33 3.21 7.11
N ASN A 19 -0.49 2.44 7.83
CA ASN A 19 -1.39 1.46 7.22
C ASN A 19 -2.47 2.16 6.36
N GLY A 20 -3.01 3.28 6.82
CA GLY A 20 -4.00 4.08 6.09
C GLY A 20 -3.49 4.61 4.75
N LEU A 21 -2.23 5.08 4.70
CA LEU A 21 -1.58 5.47 3.46
C LEU A 21 -1.35 4.28 2.52
N ALA A 22 -0.90 3.14 3.04
CA ALA A 22 -0.71 1.91 2.27
C ALA A 22 -2.03 1.44 1.61
N ILE A 23 -3.12 1.38 2.37
CA ILE A 23 -4.47 1.03 1.90
C ILE A 23 -4.95 2.03 0.84
N SER A 24 -4.66 3.32 1.02
CA SER A 24 -5.06 4.34 0.05
C SER A 24 -4.39 4.11 -1.31
N TYR A 25 -3.10 3.77 -1.31
CA TYR A 25 -2.38 3.39 -2.52
C TYR A 25 -2.87 2.08 -3.13
N GLU A 26 -3.18 1.08 -2.30
CA GLU A 26 -3.77 -0.18 -2.75
C GLU A 26 -5.09 0.02 -3.51
N LYS A 27 -5.97 0.87 -2.98
CA LYS A 27 -7.25 1.22 -3.61
C LYS A 27 -7.07 1.98 -4.92
N LEU A 28 -6.09 2.89 -4.98
CA LEU A 28 -5.75 3.58 -6.23
C LEU A 28 -5.22 2.58 -7.28
N GLY A 29 -4.35 1.64 -6.88
CA GLY A 29 -3.90 0.56 -7.76
C GLY A 29 -5.06 -0.25 -8.32
N SER A 30 -6.03 -0.60 -7.46
CA SER A 30 -7.26 -1.31 -7.86
C SER A 30 -8.09 -0.51 -8.86
N TYR A 31 -8.30 0.78 -8.58
CA TYR A 31 -9.06 1.67 -9.46
C TYR A 31 -8.42 1.79 -10.85
N PHE A 32 -7.11 2.04 -10.91
CA PHE A 32 -6.41 2.17 -12.20
C PHE A 32 -6.37 0.84 -12.96
N LYS A 33 -6.27 -0.30 -12.26
CA LYS A 33 -6.42 -1.63 -12.87
C LYS A 33 -7.80 -1.80 -13.49
N THR A 34 -8.87 -1.39 -12.80
CA THR A 34 -10.25 -1.48 -13.32
C THR A 34 -10.44 -0.71 -14.62
N ILE A 35 -9.86 0.49 -14.72
CA ILE A 35 -9.92 1.30 -15.95
C ILE A 35 -8.83 0.96 -16.98
N LYS A 36 -8.09 -0.13 -16.76
CA LYS A 36 -7.01 -0.64 -17.64
C LYS A 36 -5.83 0.32 -17.84
N ASP A 37 -5.62 1.26 -16.93
CA ASP A 37 -4.41 2.07 -16.86
C ASP A 37 -3.35 1.29 -16.07
N ILE A 38 -2.70 0.36 -16.76
CA ILE A 38 -1.79 -0.62 -16.16
C ILE A 38 -0.56 0.05 -15.53
N GLU A 39 -0.04 1.11 -16.16
CA GLU A 39 1.12 1.83 -15.64
C GLU A 39 0.81 2.49 -14.30
N LYS A 40 -0.31 3.21 -14.19
CA LYS A 40 -0.70 3.81 -12.91
C LYS A 40 -1.06 2.75 -11.89
N ALA A 41 -1.74 1.67 -12.28
CA ALA A 41 -2.03 0.56 -11.38
C ALA A 41 -0.75 0.01 -10.74
N LYS A 42 0.25 -0.28 -11.58
CA LYS A 42 1.56 -0.79 -11.14
C LYS A 42 2.27 0.20 -10.21
N ASN A 43 2.29 1.50 -10.57
CA ASN A 43 2.92 2.53 -9.74
C ASN A 43 2.29 2.59 -8.34
N TYR A 44 0.95 2.62 -8.26
CA TYR A 44 0.26 2.68 -6.97
C TYR A 44 0.41 1.41 -6.14
N TYR A 45 0.37 0.22 -6.76
CA TYR A 45 0.66 -1.01 -6.04
C TYR A 45 2.11 -1.07 -5.53
N LEU A 46 3.10 -0.57 -6.27
CA LEU A 46 4.48 -0.49 -5.78
C LEU A 46 4.60 0.44 -4.57
N LYS A 47 3.89 1.58 -4.55
CA LYS A 47 3.85 2.46 -3.38
C LYS A 47 3.21 1.76 -2.17
N ALA A 48 2.08 1.08 -2.35
CA ALA A 48 1.44 0.30 -1.29
C ALA A 48 2.39 -0.78 -0.75
N ARG A 49 3.06 -1.52 -1.66
CA ARG A 49 4.03 -2.56 -1.31
C ARG A 49 5.15 -2.01 -0.42
N ASN A 50 5.73 -0.87 -0.77
CA ASN A 50 6.82 -0.28 0.01
C ASN A 50 6.41 0.02 1.46
N HIS A 51 5.19 0.54 1.66
CA HIS A 51 4.66 0.78 3.01
C HIS A 51 4.36 -0.53 3.76
N TYR A 52 3.79 -1.54 3.09
CA TYR A 52 3.54 -2.82 3.74
C TYR A 52 4.82 -3.56 4.11
N VAL A 53 5.89 -3.48 3.30
CA VAL A 53 7.22 -4.00 3.67
C VAL A 53 7.71 -3.34 4.96
N GLU A 54 7.71 -2.00 5.03
CA GLU A 54 8.12 -1.27 6.24
C GLU A 54 7.30 -1.70 7.48
N LEU A 55 6.00 -1.90 7.30
CA LEU A 55 5.10 -2.36 8.36
C LEU A 55 5.41 -3.79 8.81
N THR A 56 5.66 -4.71 7.87
CA THR A 56 5.99 -6.11 8.20
C THR A 56 7.33 -6.24 8.93
N GLU A 57 8.32 -5.43 8.56
CA GLU A 57 9.65 -5.45 9.20
C GLU A 57 9.59 -4.90 10.64
N LYS A 58 8.84 -3.81 10.87
CA LYS A 58 8.77 -3.14 12.18
C LYS A 58 7.72 -3.75 13.13
N PHE A 59 6.66 -4.35 12.59
CA PHE A 59 5.50 -4.81 13.34
C PHE A 59 5.13 -6.25 12.96
N SER A 60 6.10 -7.16 12.96
CA SER A 60 5.97 -8.55 12.53
C SER A 60 4.88 -9.36 13.26
N ASN A 61 4.46 -8.94 14.45
CA ASN A 61 3.37 -9.57 15.21
C ASN A 61 1.97 -9.30 14.60
N TYR A 62 1.84 -8.33 13.69
CA TYR A 62 0.57 -8.00 13.04
C TYR A 62 0.43 -8.79 11.74
N ALA A 63 -0.23 -9.95 11.81
CA ALA A 63 -0.47 -10.82 10.65
C ALA A 63 -1.23 -10.13 9.51
N GLU A 64 -1.96 -9.05 9.78
CA GLU A 64 -2.60 -8.21 8.76
C GLU A 64 -1.60 -7.65 7.75
N PHE A 65 -0.46 -7.11 8.19
CA PHE A 65 0.50 -6.47 7.28
C PHE A 65 1.09 -7.44 6.28
N GLN A 66 1.39 -8.67 6.72
CA GLN A 66 1.85 -9.72 5.81
C GLN A 66 0.75 -10.13 4.80
N ARG A 67 -0.51 -10.21 5.24
CA ARG A 67 -1.63 -10.51 4.34
C ARG A 67 -1.81 -9.42 3.28
N ASN A 68 -1.73 -8.16 3.68
CA ASN A 68 -1.87 -7.02 2.77
C ASN A 68 -0.69 -6.96 1.79
N LEU A 69 0.55 -7.20 2.25
CA LEU A 69 1.73 -7.33 1.40
C LEU A 69 1.55 -8.43 0.35
N ASN A 70 1.19 -9.64 0.78
CA ASN A 70 0.94 -10.76 -0.12
C ASN A 70 -0.15 -10.45 -1.15
N TRP A 71 -1.21 -9.75 -0.74
CA TRP A 71 -2.28 -9.35 -1.64
C TRP A 71 -1.78 -8.39 -2.72
N VAL A 72 -1.03 -7.35 -2.36
CA VAL A 72 -0.46 -6.38 -3.31
C VAL A 72 0.55 -7.04 -4.25
N GLU A 73 1.38 -7.95 -3.75
CA GLU A 73 2.33 -8.70 -4.58
C GLU A 73 1.63 -9.58 -5.61
N ASN A 74 0.49 -10.18 -5.26
CA ASN A 74 -0.33 -10.91 -6.21
C ASN A 74 -0.96 -9.99 -7.26
N GLN A 75 -1.37 -8.77 -6.90
CA GLN A 75 -1.84 -7.81 -7.90
C GLN A 75 -0.73 -7.40 -8.87
N LEU A 76 0.49 -7.15 -8.37
CA LEU A 76 1.63 -6.80 -9.20
C LEU A 76 2.00 -7.91 -10.19
N LYS A 77 1.95 -9.19 -9.77
CA LYS A 77 2.17 -10.34 -10.66
C LYS A 77 1.14 -10.43 -11.79
N GLN A 78 -0.10 -10.02 -11.55
CA GLN A 78 -1.15 -10.00 -12.58
C GLN A 78 -1.01 -8.84 -13.58
N LEU A 79 -0.14 -7.87 -13.29
CA LEU A 79 0.15 -6.72 -14.16
C LEU A 79 1.50 -6.86 -14.91
N GLN A 80 2.13 -8.04 -14.81
CA GLN A 80 3.33 -8.44 -15.57
C GLN A 80 2.91 -9.15 -16.85
#